data_AF-A0A1F9D7X2-F1
#
_entry.id   AF-A0A1F9D7X2-F1
#
_cell.length_a   1.000
_cell.length_b   1.000
_cell.length_c   1.000
_cell.angle_alpha   90.00
_cell.angle_beta   90.00
_cell.angle_gamma   90.00
#
_symmetry.space_group_name_H-M   'P 1'
#
loop_
_entity.id
_entity.type
_entity.pdbx_description
1 polymer ?
#
loop_
_entity_poly.entity_id
_entity_poly.type
_entity_poly.pdbx_seq_one_letter_code
_entity_poly.pdbx_strand_id
1 'polypeptide(L)'
;MASLNQSSYKNPYDVVAAILNFYPEDSFRNDREDIHSAFEKLRKKHDIVLKEFVFRKNLLFPRSKILDEVLSNLQPEYLGKINPTYNTYTIKKNNLKKFWELKLNNYYKSNKAEFEKIAKELYSMIK
;
A
#
# COMPACT_ATOMS: atom_id res chain seq x y z
N MET A 1 -31.68 12.01 -15.95
CA MET A 1 -30.78 12.24 -14.81
C MET A 1 -30.46 10.88 -14.19
N ALA A 2 -29.41 10.22 -14.66
CA ALA A 2 -28.96 8.97 -14.05
C ALA A 2 -27.97 9.32 -12.93
N SER A 3 -28.36 9.04 -11.69
CA SER A 3 -27.48 9.06 -10.53
C SER A 3 -26.37 8.06 -10.79
N LEU A 4 -25.19 8.55 -11.16
CA LEU A 4 -23.97 7.75 -11.18
C LEU A 4 -23.72 7.35 -9.72
N ASN A 5 -24.16 6.14 -9.37
CA ASN A 5 -23.66 5.37 -8.25
C ASN A 5 -22.16 5.67 -8.11
N GLN A 6 -21.79 6.41 -7.06
CA GLN A 6 -20.41 6.58 -6.64
C GLN A 6 -19.93 5.19 -6.23
N SER A 7 -19.49 4.42 -7.23
CA SER A 7 -18.99 3.07 -7.04
C SER A 7 -17.87 3.14 -6.01
N SER A 8 -18.11 2.42 -4.93
CA SER A 8 -17.23 2.03 -3.83
C SER A 8 -15.96 1.30 -4.28
N TYR A 9 -15.32 1.80 -5.35
CA TYR A 9 -14.20 1.15 -5.99
C TYR A 9 -12.93 1.51 -5.23
N LYS A 10 -12.44 0.54 -4.47
CA LYS A 10 -11.14 0.61 -3.81
C LYS A 10 -10.10 0.25 -4.85
N ASN A 11 -9.37 1.24 -5.37
CA ASN A 11 -8.24 0.96 -6.24
C ASN A 11 -7.08 0.44 -5.37
N PRO A 12 -6.51 -0.75 -5.64
CA PRO A 12 -5.35 -1.25 -4.90
C PRO A 12 -4.18 -0.27 -4.85
N TYR A 13 -4.01 0.55 -5.89
CA TYR A 13 -3.02 1.62 -5.93
C TYR A 13 -3.22 2.64 -4.81
N ASP A 14 -4.43 3.17 -4.71
CA ASP A 14 -4.82 4.16 -3.72
C ASP A 14 -4.78 3.59 -2.30
N VAL A 15 -5.07 2.30 -2.14
CA VAL A 15 -4.97 1.59 -0.86
C VAL A 15 -3.52 1.55 -0.37
N VAL A 16 -2.56 1.19 -1.23
CA VAL A 16 -1.14 1.19 -0.82
C VAL A 16 -0.63 2.61 -0.63
N ALA A 17 -1.02 3.57 -1.47
CA ALA A 17 -0.68 4.98 -1.27
C ALA A 17 -1.21 5.50 0.08
N ALA A 18 -2.46 5.16 0.45
CA ALA A 18 -3.06 5.47 1.73
C ALA A 18 -2.28 4.89 2.91
N ILE A 19 -1.85 3.62 2.83
CA ILE A 19 -1.02 2.99 3.87
C ILE A 19 0.32 3.71 3.99
N LEU A 20 1.00 3.94 2.85
CA LEU A 20 2.31 4.58 2.83
C LEU A 20 2.26 6.03 3.31
N ASN A 21 1.14 6.73 3.16
CA ASN A 21 0.95 8.08 3.71
C ASN A 21 1.18 8.09 5.22
N PHE A 22 0.66 7.08 5.94
CA PHE A 22 0.79 6.94 7.40
C PHE A 22 1.99 6.12 7.86
N TYR A 23 2.84 5.66 6.94
CA TYR A 23 4.05 4.94 7.32
C TYR A 23 4.94 5.82 8.22
N PRO A 24 5.51 5.33 9.33
CA PRO A 24 6.24 6.20 10.26
C PRO A 24 7.51 6.84 9.70
N GLU A 25 8.19 6.14 8.78
CA GLU A 25 9.46 6.57 8.19
C GLU A 25 9.32 7.01 6.73
N ASP A 26 10.38 7.60 6.19
CA ASP A 26 10.49 7.99 4.77
C ASP A 26 11.11 6.89 3.90
N SER A 27 11.40 5.72 4.46
CA SER A 27 11.92 4.60 3.69
C SER A 27 11.62 3.24 4.34
N PHE A 28 11.74 2.18 3.54
CA PHE A 28 11.65 0.79 4.00
C PHE A 28 12.46 -0.13 3.09
N ARG A 29 12.75 -1.35 3.56
CA ARG A 29 13.51 -2.34 2.79
C ARG A 29 12.79 -2.72 1.50
N ASN A 30 13.48 -2.62 0.36
CA ASN A 30 13.00 -3.10 -0.94
C ASN A 30 13.35 -4.59 -1.10
N ASP A 31 12.86 -5.39 -0.16
CA ASP A 31 12.93 -6.84 -0.24
C ASP A 31 11.55 -7.37 -0.63
N ARG A 32 11.47 -7.99 -1.80
CA ARG A 32 10.19 -8.45 -2.35
C ARG A 32 9.55 -9.52 -1.48
N GLU A 33 10.35 -10.42 -0.91
CA GLU A 33 9.84 -11.51 -0.09
C GLU A 33 9.30 -10.98 1.24
N ASP A 34 10.03 -10.06 1.88
CA ASP A 34 9.60 -9.41 3.11
C ASP A 34 8.32 -8.59 2.89
N ILE A 35 8.27 -7.78 1.82
CA ILE A 35 7.09 -6.96 1.49
C ILE A 35 5.86 -7.85 1.23
N HIS A 36 5.98 -8.88 0.40
CA HIS A 36 4.83 -9.73 0.09
C HIS A 36 4.39 -10.56 1.31
N SER A 37 5.34 -11.04 2.12
CA SER A 37 5.04 -11.74 3.37
C SER A 37 4.35 -10.84 4.38
N ALA A 38 4.77 -9.58 4.49
CA ALA A 38 4.12 -8.60 5.36
C ALA A 38 2.69 -8.32 4.91
N PHE A 39 2.48 -8.05 3.61
CA PHE A 39 1.13 -7.81 3.09
C PHE A 39 0.22 -9.05 3.19
N GLU A 40 0.74 -10.27 3.04
CA GLU A 40 -0.06 -11.49 3.23
C GLU A 40 -0.54 -11.64 4.69
N LYS A 41 0.34 -11.36 5.66
CA LYS A 41 0.01 -11.33 7.09
C LYS A 41 -0.99 -10.23 7.42
N LEU A 42 -0.78 -9.02 6.90
CA LEU A 42 -1.70 -7.89 7.08
C LEU A 42 -3.06 -8.20 6.48
N ARG A 43 -3.12 -8.84 5.31
CA ARG A 43 -4.37 -9.22 4.65
C ARG A 43 -5.24 -10.12 5.51
N LYS A 44 -4.62 -11.09 6.22
CA LYS A 44 -5.34 -11.99 7.13
C LYS A 44 -6.02 -11.24 8.29
N LYS A 45 -5.44 -10.12 8.73
CA LYS A 45 -5.98 -9.30 9.84
C LYS A 45 -6.91 -8.19 9.37
N HIS A 46 -6.66 -7.65 8.18
CA HIS A 46 -7.31 -6.44 7.64
C HIS A 46 -7.99 -6.74 6.30
N ASP A 47 -8.70 -7.88 6.22
CA ASP A 47 -9.24 -8.41 4.96
C ASP A 47 -10.19 -7.42 4.28
N ILE A 48 -10.97 -6.65 5.04
CA ILE A 48 -11.89 -5.63 4.48
C ILE A 48 -11.15 -4.60 3.60
N VAL A 49 -9.95 -4.16 4.01
CA VAL A 49 -9.15 -3.15 3.29
C VAL A 49 -8.27 -3.82 2.23
N LEU A 50 -7.75 -5.01 2.52
CA LEU A 50 -6.72 -5.66 1.70
C LEU A 50 -7.23 -6.85 0.86
N LYS A 51 -8.54 -7.11 0.80
CA LYS A 51 -9.14 -8.26 0.09
C LYS A 51 -8.66 -8.44 -1.35
N GLU A 52 -8.42 -7.34 -2.06
CA GLU A 52 -8.01 -7.34 -3.46
C GLU A 52 -6.59 -7.89 -3.65
N PHE A 53 -5.76 -7.91 -2.60
CA PHE A 53 -4.40 -8.48 -2.67
C PHE A 53 -4.47 -10.00 -2.48
N VAL A 54 -4.65 -10.72 -3.59
CA VAL A 54 -4.65 -12.18 -3.59
C VAL A 54 -3.23 -12.72 -3.67
N PHE A 55 -2.85 -13.53 -2.68
CA PHE A 55 -1.56 -14.21 -2.63
C PHE A 55 -1.67 -15.64 -3.12
N ARG A 56 -0.77 -16.04 -4.01
CA ARG A 56 -0.68 -17.43 -4.47
C ARG A 56 -0.25 -18.32 -3.32
N LYS A 57 -1.02 -19.39 -3.10
CA LYS A 57 -0.69 -20.46 -2.15
C LYS A 57 0.27 -21.45 -2.83
N ASN A 58 1.12 -22.13 -2.05
CA ASN A 58 2.08 -23.16 -2.49
C ASN A 58 3.38 -22.67 -3.15
N LEU A 59 3.77 -21.43 -2.91
CA LEU A 59 5.13 -20.95 -3.20
C LEU A 59 5.95 -20.97 -1.91
N LEU A 60 7.28 -21.08 -2.03
CA LEU A 60 8.21 -20.90 -0.89
C LEU A 60 7.96 -19.57 -0.16
N PHE A 61 7.55 -18.54 -0.90
CA PHE A 61 7.17 -17.23 -0.38
C PHE A 61 5.84 -16.77 -1.00
N PRO A 62 4.92 -16.17 -0.21
CA PRO A 62 3.66 -15.66 -0.73
C PRO A 62 3.92 -14.59 -1.78
N ARG A 63 3.13 -14.58 -2.86
CA ARG A 63 3.27 -13.59 -3.93
C ARG A 63 1.92 -13.11 -4.46
N SER A 64 1.78 -11.79 -4.58
CA SER A 64 0.62 -11.11 -5.15
C SER A 64 1.01 -10.34 -6.42
N LYS A 65 0.40 -10.71 -7.55
CA LYS A 65 0.61 -9.99 -8.82
C LYS A 65 0.14 -8.53 -8.72
N ILE A 66 -0.98 -8.32 -8.03
CA ILE A 66 -1.56 -6.98 -7.84
C ILE A 66 -0.62 -6.10 -6.99
N LEU A 67 0.01 -6.67 -5.95
CA LEU A 67 0.98 -5.92 -5.16
C LEU A 67 2.20 -5.51 -5.98
N ASP A 68 2.72 -6.40 -6.83
CA ASP A 68 3.82 -6.09 -7.74
C ASP A 68 3.47 -4.94 -8.71
N GLU A 69 2.27 -4.99 -9.29
CA GLU A 69 1.75 -3.95 -10.20
C GLU A 69 1.62 -2.61 -9.46
N VAL A 70 1.07 -2.61 -8.25
CA VAL A 70 0.92 -1.41 -7.43
C VAL A 70 2.27 -0.79 -7.08
N LEU A 71 3.24 -1.57 -6.59
CA LEU A 71 4.56 -1.07 -6.24
C LEU A 71 5.32 -0.51 -7.44
N SER A 72 5.11 -1.09 -8.63
CA SER A 72 5.69 -0.60 -9.87
C SER A 72 5.07 0.74 -10.28
N ASN A 73 3.75 0.86 -10.19
CA ASN A 73 3.02 2.08 -10.53
C ASN A 73 3.27 3.23 -9.55
N LEU A 74 3.62 2.93 -8.28
CA LEU A 74 3.92 3.97 -7.29
C LEU A 74 5.31 4.59 -7.47
N GLN A 75 6.29 3.87 -8.03
CA GLN A 75 7.69 4.31 -8.20
C GLN A 75 7.94 5.59 -9.03
N PRO A 76 7.09 6.01 -9.98
CA PRO A 76 7.24 7.34 -10.58
C PRO A 76 6.78 8.46 -9.64
N GLU A 77 5.67 8.27 -8.92
CA GLU A 77 4.96 9.38 -8.26
C GLU A 77 5.17 9.46 -6.75
N TYR A 78 5.16 8.32 -6.05
CA TYR A 78 5.06 8.25 -4.59
C TYR A 78 6.17 7.44 -3.93
N LEU A 79 6.77 6.52 -4.66
CA LEU A 79 7.96 5.80 -4.26
C LEU A 79 9.16 6.27 -5.10
N GLY A 80 10.37 6.04 -4.61
CA GLY A 80 11.62 6.18 -5.34
C GLY A 80 12.56 5.06 -4.96
N LYS A 81 13.56 4.80 -5.78
CA LYS A 81 14.68 3.89 -5.46
C LYS A 81 15.93 4.75 -5.26
N ILE A 82 16.64 4.59 -4.14
CA ILE A 82 17.93 5.25 -3.93
C ILE A 82 19.05 4.34 -4.43
N ASN A 83 19.72 4.76 -5.51
CA ASN A 83 21.10 4.40 -5.91
C ASN A 83 21.45 2.87 -6.01
N PRO A 84 22.67 2.47 -6.42
CA PRO A 84 22.87 1.26 -7.25
C PRO A 84 22.68 -0.10 -6.56
N THR A 85 22.42 -0.14 -5.25
CA THR A 85 22.19 -1.38 -4.50
C THR A 85 20.74 -1.87 -4.53
N TYR A 86 19.78 -1.06 -4.98
CA TYR A 86 18.34 -1.42 -5.06
C TYR A 86 17.67 -1.85 -3.74
N ASN A 87 18.31 -1.66 -2.58
CA ASN A 87 17.89 -2.29 -1.32
C ASN A 87 16.80 -1.54 -0.53
N THR A 88 16.46 -0.30 -0.88
CA THR A 88 15.45 0.49 -0.16
C THR A 88 14.51 1.26 -1.09
N TYR A 89 13.25 1.34 -0.66
CA TYR A 89 12.27 2.28 -1.20
C TYR A 89 12.28 3.57 -0.40
N THR A 90 12.26 4.71 -1.07
CA THR A 90 12.01 6.02 -0.46
C THR A 90 10.57 6.42 -0.69
N ILE A 91 9.90 6.87 0.36
CA ILE A 91 8.53 7.34 0.34
C ILE A 91 8.53 8.86 0.13
N LYS A 92 7.92 9.33 -0.96
CA LYS A 92 7.75 10.75 -1.25
C LYS A 92 6.56 11.30 -0.46
N LYS A 93 6.71 11.50 0.85
CA LYS A 93 5.64 11.90 1.78
C LYS A 93 4.86 13.14 1.34
N ASN A 94 5.53 14.15 0.80
CA ASN A 94 4.86 15.36 0.31
C ASN A 94 3.84 15.04 -0.80
N ASN A 95 4.15 14.08 -1.67
CA ASN A 95 3.25 13.66 -2.74
C ASN A 95 2.10 12.82 -2.18
N LEU A 96 2.37 11.94 -1.22
CA LEU A 96 1.34 11.14 -0.55
C LEU A 96 0.37 11.98 0.29
N LYS A 97 0.87 13.02 0.95
CA LYS A 97 0.03 13.98 1.68
C LYS A 97 -0.89 14.72 0.72
N LYS A 98 -0.38 15.19 -0.42
CA LYS A 98 -1.21 15.79 -1.49
C LYS A 98 -2.21 14.80 -2.06
N PHE A 99 -1.81 13.54 -2.29
CA PHE A 99 -2.71 12.46 -2.68
C PHE A 99 -3.85 12.30 -1.67
N TRP A 100 -3.51 12.25 -0.39
CA TRP A 100 -4.47 12.16 0.70
C TRP A 100 -5.42 13.36 0.66
N GLU A 101 -4.91 14.59 0.66
CA GLU A 101 -5.74 15.80 0.65
C GLU A 101 -6.66 15.93 -0.58
N LEU A 102 -6.21 15.51 -1.77
CA LEU A 102 -6.91 15.74 -3.04
C LEU A 102 -7.78 14.56 -3.53
N LYS A 103 -7.38 13.31 -3.27
CA LYS A 103 -8.02 12.12 -3.84
C LYS A 103 -8.86 11.31 -2.83
N LEU A 104 -9.02 11.81 -1.60
CA LEU A 104 -9.87 11.16 -0.59
C LEU A 104 -11.36 11.21 -0.99
N ASN A 105 -11.86 10.09 -1.48
CA ASN A 105 -13.29 9.80 -1.42
C ASN A 105 -13.71 9.46 0.03
N ASN A 106 -15.02 9.38 0.29
CA ASN A 106 -15.57 9.09 1.61
C ASN A 106 -15.03 7.78 2.21
N TYR A 107 -14.76 6.79 1.37
CA TYR A 107 -14.25 5.49 1.82
C TYR A 107 -12.90 5.65 2.55
N TYR A 108 -11.92 6.34 1.97
CA TYR A 108 -10.60 6.44 2.60
C TYR A 108 -10.62 7.27 3.90
N LYS A 109 -11.48 8.30 3.98
CA LYS A 109 -11.68 9.09 5.21
C LYS A 109 -12.28 8.22 6.32
N SER A 110 -13.33 7.46 6.01
CA SER A 110 -13.99 6.57 6.96
C SER A 110 -13.09 5.41 7.44
N ASN A 111 -12.08 5.03 6.65
CA ASN A 111 -11.14 3.95 6.99
C ASN A 111 -9.76 4.44 7.47
N LYS A 112 -9.62 5.75 7.77
CA LYS A 112 -8.34 6.36 8.17
C LYS A 112 -7.63 5.61 9.29
N ALA A 113 -8.33 5.31 10.38
CA ALA A 113 -7.75 4.63 11.54
C ALA A 113 -7.20 3.24 11.20
N GLU A 114 -7.86 2.55 10.26
CA GLU A 114 -7.42 1.24 9.80
C GLU A 114 -6.16 1.35 8.93
N PHE A 115 -6.05 2.37 8.07
CA PHE A 115 -4.83 2.64 7.32
C PHE A 115 -3.64 3.00 8.22
N GLU A 116 -3.86 3.81 9.26
CA GLU A 116 -2.83 4.12 10.26
C GLU A 116 -2.35 2.87 11.00
N LYS A 117 -3.29 1.99 11.36
CA LYS A 117 -2.98 0.71 12.01
C LYS A 117 -2.16 -0.20 11.09
N ILE A 118 -2.61 -0.38 9.85
CA ILE A 118 -1.90 -1.19 8.85
C ILE A 118 -0.49 -0.63 8.62
N ALA A 119 -0.32 0.70 8.54
CA ALA A 119 0.97 1.33 8.31
C ALA A 119 1.97 1.09 9.47
N LYS A 120 1.50 1.18 10.71
CA LYS A 120 2.32 0.86 11.90
C LYS A 120 2.70 -0.62 11.96
N GLU A 121 1.75 -1.51 11.67
CA GLU A 121 2.03 -2.95 11.61
C GLU A 121 3.01 -3.27 10.48
N LEU A 122 2.84 -2.69 9.29
CA LEU A 122 3.76 -2.84 8.17
C LEU A 122 5.18 -2.39 8.57
N TYR A 123 5.31 -1.23 9.21
CA TYR A 123 6.61 -0.72 9.70
C TYR A 123 7.31 -1.71 10.62
N SER A 124 6.58 -2.33 11.56
CA SER A 124 7.17 -3.33 12.45
C SER A 124 7.73 -4.57 11.73
N MET A 125 7.25 -4.84 10.50
CA MET A 125 7.62 -6.02 9.71
C MET A 125 8.76 -5.76 8.72
N ILE A 126 8.84 -4.55 8.14
CA ILE A 126 9.74 -4.27 7.00
C ILE A 126 10.63 -3.01 7.17
N LYS A 127 10.72 -2.47 8.39
CA LYS A 127 11.66 -1.39 8.72
C LYS A 127 13.11 -1.73 8.35
#